data_AF-A0A3B9LTG3-F1
#
_entry.id   AF-A0A3B9LTG3-F1
#
_cell.length_a   1.000
_cell.length_b   1.000
_cell.length_c   1.000
_cell.angle_alpha   90.00
_cell.angle_beta   90.00
_cell.angle_gamma   90.00
#
_symmetry.space_group_name_H-M   'P 1'
#
loop_
_entity.id
_entity.type
_entity.pdbx_description
1 polymer ?
#
loop_
_entity_poly.entity_id
_entity_poly.type
_entity_poly.pdbx_seq_one_letter_code
_entity_poly.pdbx_strand_id
1 'polypeptide(L)'
;MSEHVEEHFAGSNKLFISIWGWLVLLTMVEIGIAYRPMPIHFMLTILLGLSIIKAALIVAYFMHLKFERLSLILTIVPMLVVCICLLFVFFPDSFRSAGLRYQFKENPPASAEEP
;
A
#
# COMPACT_ATOMS: atom_id res chain seq x y z
N MET A 1 -17.10 27.98 -39.59
CA MET A 1 -16.34 28.41 -38.41
C MET A 1 -16.00 27.14 -37.66
N SER A 2 -14.71 26.84 -37.63
CA SER A 2 -14.04 25.54 -37.49
C SER A 2 -14.18 24.82 -36.14
N GLU A 3 -14.33 23.50 -36.26
CA GLU A 3 -14.21 22.45 -35.23
C GLU A 3 -12.79 22.41 -34.62
N HIS A 4 -12.50 23.26 -33.63
CA HIS A 4 -11.13 23.36 -33.10
C HIS A 4 -11.05 23.67 -31.60
N VAL A 5 -11.89 23.03 -30.76
CA VAL A 5 -11.84 23.19 -29.29
C VAL A 5 -11.93 21.87 -28.50
N GLU A 6 -12.07 20.69 -29.14
CA GLU A 6 -12.36 19.45 -28.40
C GLU A 6 -11.18 18.46 -28.23
N GLU A 7 -10.10 18.57 -29.00
CA GLU A 7 -9.04 17.52 -29.00
C GLU A 7 -7.96 17.66 -27.90
N HIS A 8 -7.81 18.82 -27.24
CA HIS A 8 -6.66 19.04 -26.35
C HIS A 8 -6.88 18.60 -24.88
N PHE A 9 -8.11 18.24 -24.48
CA PHE A 9 -8.43 17.80 -23.10
C PHE A 9 -8.58 16.27 -22.97
N ALA A 10 -8.73 15.54 -24.08
CA ALA A 10 -8.97 14.10 -24.07
C ALA A 10 -7.74 13.26 -23.67
N GLY A 11 -6.51 13.79 -23.85
CA GLY A 11 -5.27 13.07 -23.59
C GLY A 11 -4.97 12.78 -22.10
N SER A 12 -5.31 13.71 -21.21
CA SER A 12 -5.07 13.55 -19.75
C SER A 12 -6.16 12.75 -19.07
N ASN A 13 -7.43 12.96 -19.43
CA ASN A 13 -8.56 12.27 -18.80
C ASN A 13 -8.54 10.75 -19.04
N LYS A 14 -8.15 10.32 -20.24
CA LYS A 14 -8.01 8.89 -20.58
C LYS A 14 -6.94 8.21 -19.73
N LEU A 15 -5.84 8.89 -19.44
CA LEU A 15 -4.81 8.37 -18.53
C LEU A 15 -5.36 8.24 -17.11
N PHE A 16 -5.96 9.30 -16.55
CA PHE A 16 -6.51 9.26 -15.19
C PHE A 16 -7.52 8.13 -15.01
N ILE A 17 -8.41 7.93 -15.98
CA ILE A 17 -9.39 6.84 -15.98
C ILE A 17 -8.70 5.48 -16.09
N SER A 18 -7.67 5.34 -16.94
CA SER A 18 -6.89 4.10 -17.06
C SER A 18 -6.18 3.75 -15.74
N ILE A 19 -5.55 4.73 -15.09
CA ILE A 19 -4.83 4.56 -13.81
C ILE A 19 -5.83 4.21 -12.72
N TRP A 20 -6.97 4.91 -12.66
CA TRP A 20 -8.07 4.58 -11.75
C TRP A 20 -8.55 3.13 -11.93
N GLY A 21 -8.73 2.68 -13.17
CA GLY A 21 -9.06 1.29 -13.46
C GLY A 21 -8.02 0.29 -12.92
N TRP A 22 -6.73 0.59 -13.10
CA TRP A 22 -5.63 -0.22 -12.53
C TRP A 22 -5.65 -0.24 -11.00
N LEU A 23 -5.92 0.89 -10.34
CA LEU A 23 -6.02 0.96 -8.88
C LEU A 23 -7.19 0.12 -8.36
N VAL A 24 -8.35 0.19 -9.02
CA VAL A 24 -9.52 -0.62 -8.68
C VAL A 24 -9.21 -2.11 -8.86
N LEU A 25 -8.57 -2.49 -9.97
CA LEU A 25 -8.16 -3.87 -10.23
C LEU A 25 -7.22 -4.41 -9.15
N LEU A 26 -6.18 -3.65 -8.79
CA LEU A 26 -5.25 -4.02 -7.72
C LEU A 26 -5.98 -4.22 -6.39
N THR A 27 -6.93 -3.34 -6.07
CA THR A 27 -7.75 -3.45 -4.84
C THR A 27 -8.65 -4.69 -4.86
N MET A 28 -9.26 -5.00 -5.99
CA MET A 28 -10.06 -6.22 -6.18
C MET A 28 -9.23 -7.48 -5.93
N VAL A 29 -7.98 -7.50 -6.42
CA VAL A 29 -7.04 -8.60 -6.18
C VAL A 29 -6.67 -8.70 -4.70
N GLU A 30 -6.35 -7.58 -4.03
CA GLU A 30 -6.09 -7.56 -2.59
C GLU A 30 -7.25 -8.17 -1.79
N ILE A 31 -8.48 -7.75 -2.10
CA ILE A 31 -9.69 -8.24 -1.43
C ILE A 31 -9.86 -9.75 -1.68
N GLY A 32 -9.70 -10.22 -2.92
CA GLY A 32 -9.81 -11.63 -3.26
C GLY A 32 -8.78 -12.52 -2.54
N ILE A 33 -7.57 -12.00 -2.34
CA ILE A 33 -6.50 -12.67 -1.59
C ILE A 33 -6.81 -12.66 -0.08
N ALA A 34 -7.30 -11.53 0.45
CA ALA A 34 -7.65 -11.38 1.87
C ALA A 34 -8.79 -12.30 2.32
N TYR A 35 -9.73 -12.63 1.42
CA TYR A 35 -10.83 -13.56 1.72
C TYR A 35 -10.43 -15.04 1.68
N ARG A 36 -9.29 -15.38 1.06
CA ARG A 36 -8.84 -16.77 1.00
C ARG A 36 -8.12 -17.15 2.31
N PRO A 37 -8.45 -18.29 2.93
CA PRO A 37 -7.73 -18.77 4.11
C PRO A 37 -6.32 -19.21 3.70
N MET A 38 -5.36 -18.31 3.86
CA MET A 38 -3.93 -18.55 3.65
C MET A 38 -3.17 -18.26 4.94
N PRO A 39 -1.96 -18.82 5.11
CA PRO A 39 -1.11 -18.47 6.24
C PRO A 39 -0.92 -16.95 6.31
N ILE A 40 -1.18 -16.38 7.50
CA ILE A 40 -1.16 -14.93 7.78
C ILE A 40 0.10 -14.25 7.23
N HIS A 41 1.25 -14.94 7.28
CA HIS A 41 2.51 -14.44 6.77
C HIS A 41 2.51 -14.20 5.26
N PHE A 42 2.03 -15.17 4.47
CA PHE A 42 1.95 -15.04 3.02
C PHE A 42 0.88 -14.03 2.61
N MET A 43 -0.25 -14.02 3.33
CA MET A 43 -1.32 -13.04 3.09
C MET A 43 -0.81 -11.61 3.30
N LEU A 44 -0.16 -11.33 4.43
CA LEU A 44 0.38 -10.00 4.73
C LEU A 44 1.47 -9.58 3.74
N THR A 45 2.41 -10.46 3.37
CA THR A 45 3.46 -10.13 2.40
C THR A 45 2.88 -9.74 1.05
N ILE A 46 1.87 -10.47 0.56
CA ILE A 46 1.25 -10.19 -0.74
C ILE A 46 0.43 -8.90 -0.71
N LEU A 47 -0.41 -8.71 0.32
CA LEU A 47 -1.20 -7.49 0.49
C LEU A 47 -0.29 -6.26 0.63
N LEU A 48 0.81 -6.38 1.37
CA LEU A 48 1.78 -5.32 1.53
C LEU A 48 2.49 -5.00 0.20
N GLY A 49 2.89 -6.02 -0.56
CA GLY A 49 3.50 -5.86 -1.87
C GLY A 49 2.57 -5.15 -2.86
N LEU A 50 1.28 -5.53 -2.89
CA LEU A 50 0.27 -4.88 -3.73
C LEU A 50 0.07 -3.41 -3.35
N SER A 51 0.08 -3.09 -2.05
CA SER A 51 -0.02 -1.71 -1.55
C SER A 51 1.18 -0.84 -1.98
N ILE A 52 2.41 -1.38 -1.97
CA ILE A 52 3.60 -0.68 -2.47
C ILE A 52 3.46 -0.37 -3.97
N ILE A 53 3.02 -1.35 -4.77
CA ILE A 53 2.81 -1.18 -6.21
C ILE A 53 1.77 -0.08 -6.46
N LYS A 54 0.68 -0.10 -5.70
CA LYS A 54 -0.40 0.89 -5.77
C LYS A 54 0.13 2.29 -5.44
N ALA A 55 0.92 2.43 -4.38
CA ALA A 55 1.56 3.69 -4.00
C ALA A 55 2.51 4.20 -5.09
N ALA A 56 3.36 3.32 -5.66
CA ALA A 56 4.24 3.67 -6.76
C ALA A 56 3.47 4.15 -8.00
N LEU A 57 2.34 3.49 -8.32
CA LEU A 57 1.47 3.83 -9.44
C LEU A 57 0.75 5.17 -9.19
N ILE A 58 0.30 5.46 -7.96
CA ILE A 58 -0.27 6.77 -7.63
C ILE A 58 0.80 7.86 -7.76
N VAL A 59 1.99 7.64 -7.21
CA VAL A 59 3.05 8.64 -7.19
C VAL A 59 3.58 8.92 -8.60
N ALA A 60 3.80 7.88 -9.41
CA ALA A 60 4.28 8.03 -10.78
C ALA A 60 3.27 8.75 -11.69
N TYR A 61 1.97 8.59 -11.46
CA TYR A 61 0.97 9.12 -12.40
C TYR A 61 0.15 10.31 -11.88
N PHE A 62 -0.19 10.36 -10.59
CA PHE A 62 -0.94 11.47 -9.99
C PHE A 62 -0.04 12.54 -9.37
N MET A 63 1.14 12.18 -8.85
CA MET A 63 1.99 13.19 -8.21
C MET A 63 2.75 14.03 -9.22
N HIS A 64 3.61 13.50 -10.10
CA HIS A 64 4.26 14.33 -11.13
C HIS A 64 5.21 13.55 -12.06
N LEU A 65 4.80 12.81 -13.10
CA LEU A 65 5.84 12.10 -13.89
C LEU A 65 5.59 11.79 -15.37
N LYS A 66 4.56 12.35 -16.01
CA LYS A 66 4.43 12.13 -17.46
C LYS A 66 5.25 13.06 -18.36
N PHE A 67 5.77 14.20 -17.87
CA PHE A 67 6.33 15.18 -18.82
C PHE A 67 7.71 15.78 -18.57
N GLU A 68 8.33 15.69 -17.39
CA GLU A 68 9.66 16.31 -17.26
C GLU A 68 10.42 15.82 -16.00
N ARG A 69 11.74 15.61 -16.13
CA ARG A 69 12.80 15.72 -15.09
C ARG A 69 13.18 14.46 -14.30
N LEU A 70 14.36 13.92 -14.65
CA LEU A 70 15.24 13.06 -13.84
C LEU A 70 15.35 13.46 -12.35
N SER A 71 15.17 14.74 -12.02
CA SER A 71 15.21 15.27 -10.66
C SER A 71 14.11 14.71 -9.73
N LEU A 72 12.98 14.26 -10.28
CA LEU A 72 11.88 13.68 -9.50
C LEU A 72 12.08 12.20 -9.17
N ILE A 73 12.72 11.45 -10.07
CA ILE A 73 13.18 10.08 -9.78
C ILE A 73 14.13 10.11 -8.59
N LEU A 74 15.04 11.09 -8.54
CA LEU A 74 16.02 11.25 -7.46
C LEU A 74 15.39 11.56 -6.10
N THR A 75 14.19 12.15 -6.03
CA THR A 75 13.45 12.39 -4.77
C THR A 75 12.47 11.27 -4.39
N ILE A 76 11.89 10.59 -5.37
CA ILE A 76 10.92 9.50 -5.14
C ILE A 76 11.60 8.20 -4.77
N VAL A 77 12.69 7.84 -5.46
CA VAL A 77 13.44 6.62 -5.18
C VAL A 77 13.88 6.54 -3.73
N PRO A 78 14.49 7.57 -3.10
CA PRO A 78 14.87 7.47 -1.69
C PRO A 78 13.66 7.37 -0.76
N MET A 79 12.55 8.07 -1.04
CA MET A 79 11.32 7.94 -0.23
C MET A 79 10.71 6.54 -0.31
N LEU A 80 10.71 5.94 -1.51
CA LEU A 80 10.22 4.59 -1.75
C LEU A 80 11.15 3.54 -1.10
N VAL A 81 12.47 3.73 -1.22
CA VAL A 81 13.48 2.91 -0.54
C VAL A 81 13.31 3.01 0.98
N VAL A 82 13.11 4.20 1.54
CA VAL A 82 12.85 4.36 2.98
C VAL A 82 11.55 3.67 3.38
N CYS A 83 10.47 3.78 2.61
CA CYS A 83 9.23 3.04 2.88
C CYS A 83 9.48 1.52 2.87
N ILE A 84 10.18 1.00 1.86
CA ILE A 84 10.53 -0.42 1.78
C ILE A 84 11.40 -0.85 2.97
N CYS A 85 12.43 -0.08 3.31
CA CYS A 85 13.30 -0.35 4.46
C CYS A 85 12.53 -0.35 5.78
N LEU A 86 11.66 0.65 6.01
CA LEU A 86 10.80 0.68 7.19
C LEU A 86 9.89 -0.54 7.23
N LEU A 87 9.28 -0.93 6.11
CA LEU A 87 8.46 -2.14 6.03
C LEU A 87 9.26 -3.41 6.35
N PHE A 88 10.48 -3.54 5.83
CA PHE A 88 11.36 -4.67 6.14
C PHE A 88 11.83 -4.71 7.61
N VAL A 89 11.87 -3.57 8.30
CA VAL A 89 12.18 -3.51 9.74
C VAL A 89 10.92 -3.79 10.58
N PHE A 90 9.77 -3.23 10.17
CA PHE A 90 8.51 -3.39 10.89
C PHE A 90 7.92 -4.78 10.77
N PHE A 91 8.11 -5.43 9.62
CA PHE A 91 7.62 -6.78 9.36
C PHE A 91 8.17 -7.75 10.43
N PRO A 92 9.49 -7.98 10.59
CA PRO A 92 10.07 -8.86 11.61
C PRO A 92 9.78 -8.40 13.06
N ASP A 93 9.69 -7.10 13.32
CA ASP A 93 9.35 -6.60 14.66
C ASP A 93 7.89 -6.90 15.04
N SER A 94 6.98 -6.87 14.07
CA SER A 94 5.58 -7.31 14.23
C SER A 94 5.48 -8.81 14.55
N PHE A 95 6.36 -9.66 14.01
CA PHE A 95 6.43 -11.07 14.43
C PHE A 95 6.90 -11.20 15.88
N ARG A 96 7.87 -10.38 16.29
CA ARG A 96 8.43 -10.42 17.65
C ARG A 96 7.39 -9.96 18.70
N SER A 97 6.55 -9.00 18.35
CA SER A 97 5.47 -8.50 19.22
C SER A 97 4.21 -9.37 19.24
N ALA A 98 4.01 -10.26 18.27
CA ALA A 98 2.87 -11.19 18.24
C ALA A 98 2.82 -12.12 19.48
N GLY A 99 3.98 -12.48 20.04
CA GLY A 99 4.08 -13.30 21.26
C GLY A 99 3.71 -12.55 22.55
N LEU A 100 3.73 -11.22 22.54
CA LEU A 100 3.53 -10.39 23.75
C LEU A 100 2.04 -10.08 23.99
N ARG A 101 1.22 -10.07 22.94
CA ARG A 101 -0.24 -9.84 23.01
C ARG A 101 -1.02 -11.00 23.65
N TYR A 102 -0.42 -12.19 23.75
CA TYR A 102 -1.05 -13.33 24.41
C TYR A 102 -0.94 -13.28 25.95
N GLN A 103 0.07 -12.58 26.49
CA GLN A 103 0.32 -12.52 27.94
C GLN A 103 -0.54 -11.47 28.67
N PHE A 104 -1.20 -10.56 27.96
CA PHE A 104 -2.09 -9.55 28.57
C PHE A 104 -3.55 -10.02 28.69
N LYS A 105 -3.87 -11.25 28.30
CA LYS A 105 -5.19 -11.84 28.57
C LYS A 105 -5.25 -12.31 30.03
N GLU A 106 -5.39 -11.33 30.92
CA GLU A 106 -5.92 -11.38 32.28
C GLU A 106 -5.39 -12.53 33.16
N ASN A 107 -4.32 -12.26 33.92
CA ASN A 107 -4.17 -12.97 35.18
C ASN A 107 -5.32 -12.46 36.09
N PRO A 108 -6.22 -13.32 36.61
CA PRO A 108 -7.28 -12.87 37.49
C PRO A 108 -6.67 -12.08 38.65
N PRO A 109 -7.33 -11.00 39.13
CA PRO A 109 -6.80 -10.22 40.24
C PRO A 109 -6.52 -11.16 41.41
N ALA A 110 -5.28 -11.16 41.89
CA ALA A 110 -4.77 -11.99 42.97
C ALA A 110 -5.38 -11.63 44.35
N SER A 111 -6.67 -11.36 44.40
CA SER A 111 -7.41 -10.84 45.56
C SER A 111 -8.66 -11.66 45.90
N ALA A 112 -8.83 -12.85 45.31
CA ALA A 112 -9.93 -13.76 45.65
C ALA A 112 -9.51 -14.89 46.60
N GLU A 113 -8.25 -14.96 47.05
CA GLU A 113 -7.81 -15.99 47.97
C GLU A 113 -6.76 -15.43 48.96
N GLU A 114 -7.26 -14.72 49.96
CA GLU A 114 -6.59 -14.50 51.25
C GLU A 114 -7.65 -14.73 52.36
N PRO A 115 -7.24 -15.16 53.55
CA PRO A 115 -6.97 -16.54 54.01
C PRO A 115 -8.18 -17.29 54.60
#